data_AF-A0A397F1H7-F1
#
_entry.id   AF-A0A397F1H7-F1
#
_cell.length_a   1.000
_cell.length_b   1.000
_cell.length_c   1.000
_cell.angle_alpha   90.00
_cell.angle_beta   90.00
_cell.angle_gamma   90.00
#
_symmetry.space_group_name_H-M   'P 1'
#
loop_
_entity.id
_entity.type
_entity.pdbx_description
1 polymer ?
#
loop_
_entity_poly.entity_id
_entity_poly.type
_entity_poly.pdbx_seq_one_letter_code
_entity_poly.pdbx_strand_id
1 'polypeptide(L)'
;MLEHVQGMGRTPSFTTRKILYLCLKNMARLEAKYDPPFLQDALQHYAEALEIDDTDCIVWYDMGCISFQLHQYVGYLIRFIHFSHHRRRFALARMLFERAFCIDSTFWPLVYKLASTLYILQGLPAIPFACFLTRCR
;
A
#
# COMPACT_ATOMS: atom_id res chain seq x y z
N MET A 1 -10.23 -4.35 -14.50
CA MET A 1 -11.53 -5.09 -14.51
C MET A 1 -12.76 -4.15 -14.45
N LEU A 2 -12.58 -2.94 -13.89
CA LEU A 2 -13.62 -1.90 -13.79
C LEU A 2 -14.11 -1.31 -15.12
N GLU A 3 -13.25 -1.19 -16.14
CA GLU A 3 -13.65 -0.66 -17.47
C GLU A 3 -14.74 -1.52 -18.12
N HIS A 4 -14.67 -2.84 -17.97
CA HIS A 4 -15.69 -3.78 -18.46
C HIS A 4 -17.03 -3.67 -17.72
N VAL A 5 -17.02 -3.25 -16.44
CA VAL A 5 -18.24 -3.04 -15.64
C VAL A 5 -18.88 -1.69 -15.98
N GLN A 6 -18.07 -0.67 -16.30
CA GLN A 6 -18.55 0.65 -16.71
C GLN A 6 -19.21 0.64 -18.09
N GLY A 7 -18.82 -0.28 -18.98
CA GLY A 7 -19.44 -0.46 -20.31
C GLY A 7 -20.90 -0.93 -20.30
N MET A 8 -21.48 -1.29 -19.15
CA MET A 8 -22.84 -1.81 -19.03
C MET A 8 -23.93 -0.78 -18.68
N GLY A 9 -23.59 0.51 -18.59
CA GLY A 9 -24.59 1.60 -18.47
C GLY A 9 -25.48 1.55 -17.21
N ARG A 10 -25.19 0.67 -16.25
CA ARG A 10 -25.90 0.53 -14.97
C ARG A 10 -24.89 0.58 -13.84
N THR A 11 -25.12 1.48 -12.89
CA THR A 11 -24.36 1.50 -11.64
C THR A 11 -24.48 0.15 -10.94
N PRO A 12 -23.37 -0.55 -10.65
CA PRO A 12 -23.43 -1.87 -10.02
C PRO A 12 -24.11 -1.79 -8.65
N SER A 13 -24.94 -2.80 -8.33
CA SER A 13 -25.64 -2.88 -7.05
C SER A 13 -24.64 -2.88 -5.88
N PHE A 14 -25.08 -2.52 -4.67
CA PHE A 14 -24.23 -2.54 -3.47
C PHE A 14 -23.55 -3.92 -3.27
N THR A 15 -24.32 -5.00 -3.41
CA THR A 15 -23.81 -6.37 -3.30
C THR A 15 -22.79 -6.68 -4.39
N THR A 16 -23.05 -6.25 -5.64
CA THR A 16 -22.11 -6.42 -6.76
C THR A 16 -20.79 -5.69 -6.50
N ARG A 17 -20.83 -4.44 -6.02
CA ARG A 17 -19.63 -3.68 -5.65
C ARG A 17 -18.82 -4.36 -4.56
N LYS A 18 -19.49 -4.88 -3.52
CA LYS A 18 -18.83 -5.63 -2.44
C LYS A 18 -18.17 -6.90 -2.95
N ILE A 19 -18.82 -7.64 -3.85
CA ILE A 19 -18.22 -8.83 -4.47
C ILE A 19 -17.01 -8.45 -5.32
N LEU A 20 -17.12 -7.43 -6.18
CA LEU A 20 -16.01 -6.94 -7.00
C LEU A 20 -14.82 -6.53 -6.15
N TYR A 21 -15.06 -5.77 -5.08
CA TYR A 21 -14.04 -5.40 -4.11
C TYR A 21 -13.32 -6.63 -3.52
N LEU A 22 -14.08 -7.61 -3.02
CA LEU A 22 -13.50 -8.82 -2.44
C LEU A 22 -12.73 -9.65 -3.47
N CYS A 23 -13.22 -9.74 -4.71
CA CYS A 23 -12.53 -10.41 -5.81
C CYS A 23 -11.18 -9.74 -6.11
N LEU A 24 -11.18 -8.42 -6.30
CA LEU A 24 -9.97 -7.64 -6.58
C LEU A 24 -8.95 -7.77 -5.43
N LYS A 25 -9.40 -7.60 -4.18
CA LYS A 25 -8.56 -7.76 -2.99
C LYS A 25 -7.93 -9.16 -2.91
N ASN A 26 -8.72 -10.22 -3.12
CA ASN A 26 -8.22 -11.59 -3.03
C ASN A 26 -7.27 -11.93 -4.17
N MET A 27 -7.53 -11.42 -5.37
CA MET A 27 -6.67 -11.61 -6.54
C MET A 27 -5.31 -10.91 -6.33
N ALA A 28 -5.33 -9.66 -5.87
CA ALA A 28 -4.11 -8.93 -5.51
C ALA A 28 -3.31 -9.64 -4.41
N ARG A 29 -3.98 -10.20 -3.40
CA ARG A 29 -3.33 -11.03 -2.36
C ARG A 29 -2.65 -12.27 -2.92
N LEU A 30 -3.26 -12.89 -3.92
CA LEU A 30 -2.74 -14.08 -4.55
C LEU A 30 -1.50 -13.72 -5.39
N GLU A 31 -1.60 -12.69 -6.22
CA GLU A 31 -0.49 -12.16 -7.04
C GLU A 31 0.70 -11.74 -6.17
N ALA A 32 0.45 -11.10 -5.02
CA ALA A 32 1.49 -10.69 -4.09
C ALA A 32 2.29 -11.84 -3.45
N LYS A 33 1.77 -13.07 -3.49
CA LYS A 33 2.47 -14.27 -3.00
C LYS A 33 3.35 -14.93 -4.05
N TYR A 34 3.11 -14.65 -5.32
CA TYR A 34 3.90 -15.19 -6.43
C TYR A 34 5.19 -14.38 -6.64
N ASP A 35 5.90 -14.68 -7.73
CA ASP A 35 7.19 -14.07 -8.04
C ASP A 35 7.11 -12.53 -8.22
N PRO A 36 8.23 -11.80 -8.00
CA PRO A 36 8.32 -10.35 -8.12
C PRO A 36 7.65 -9.68 -9.34
N PRO A 37 7.61 -10.26 -10.56
CA PRO A 37 6.91 -9.66 -11.70
C PRO A 37 5.44 -9.34 -11.42
N PHE A 38 4.74 -10.14 -10.59
CA PHE A 38 3.31 -9.95 -10.33
C PHE A 38 3.00 -8.90 -9.25
N LEU A 39 4.04 -8.33 -8.61
CA LEU A 39 3.85 -7.31 -7.57
C LEU A 39 3.27 -6.01 -8.13
N GLN A 40 3.55 -5.68 -9.40
CA GLN A 40 2.95 -4.50 -10.05
C GLN A 40 1.47 -4.72 -10.33
N ASP A 41 1.10 -5.90 -10.83
CA ASP A 41 -0.29 -6.28 -11.08
C ASP A 41 -1.09 -6.29 -9.76
N ALA A 42 -0.50 -6.82 -8.69
CA ALA A 42 -1.10 -6.81 -7.36
C ALA A 42 -1.42 -5.38 -6.87
N LEU A 43 -0.50 -4.43 -7.09
CA LEU A 43 -0.75 -3.03 -6.75
C LEU A 43 -1.89 -2.43 -7.59
N GLN A 44 -1.97 -2.77 -8.87
CA GLN A 44 -3.05 -2.30 -9.74
C GLN A 44 -4.41 -2.83 -9.26
N HIS A 45 -4.52 -4.12 -8.95
CA HIS A 45 -5.76 -4.70 -8.47
C HIS A 45 -6.19 -4.18 -7.09
N TYR A 46 -5.24 -3.89 -6.20
CA TYR A 46 -5.56 -3.19 -4.96
C TYR A 46 -6.00 -1.74 -5.20
N ALA A 47 -5.40 -1.03 -6.16
CA ALA A 47 -5.83 0.33 -6.50
C ALA A 47 -7.27 0.32 -7.03
N GLU A 48 -7.61 -0.61 -7.93
CA GLU A 48 -8.99 -0.83 -8.39
C GLU A 48 -9.93 -1.17 -7.22
N ALA A 49 -9.48 -1.93 -6.22
CA ALA A 49 -10.28 -2.24 -5.04
C ALA A 49 -10.54 -0.99 -4.18
N LEU A 50 -9.53 -0.13 -3.99
CA LEU A 50 -9.65 1.12 -3.23
C LEU A 50 -10.56 2.15 -3.90
N GLU A 51 -10.72 2.10 -5.23
CA GLU A 51 -11.74 2.92 -5.92
C GLU A 51 -13.16 2.53 -5.54
N ILE A 52 -13.37 1.28 -5.08
CA ILE A 52 -14.68 0.79 -4.61
C ILE A 52 -14.87 1.08 -3.13
N ASP A 53 -13.87 0.78 -2.31
CA ASP A 53 -13.88 0.97 -0.85
C ASP A 53 -12.47 1.32 -0.34
N ASP A 54 -12.28 2.57 0.09
CA ASP A 54 -11.01 3.07 0.59
C ASP A 54 -10.86 2.95 2.11
N THR A 55 -11.84 2.36 2.80
CA THR A 55 -11.91 2.29 4.27
C THR A 55 -11.23 1.07 4.86
N ASP A 56 -10.71 0.15 4.04
CA ASP A 56 -10.07 -1.08 4.52
C ASP A 56 -8.57 -0.89 4.78
N CYS A 57 -8.19 -0.80 6.05
CA CYS A 57 -6.80 -0.67 6.49
C CYS A 57 -5.88 -1.79 5.95
N ILE A 58 -6.40 -3.01 5.78
CA ILE A 58 -5.59 -4.15 5.36
C ILE A 58 -5.12 -3.97 3.91
N VAL A 59 -5.95 -3.39 3.04
CA VAL A 59 -5.58 -3.16 1.64
C VAL A 59 -4.43 -2.15 1.56
N TRP A 60 -4.55 -1.03 2.28
CA TRP A 60 -3.47 -0.03 2.36
C TRP A 60 -2.18 -0.61 2.94
N TYR A 61 -2.28 -1.45 3.98
CA TYR A 61 -1.12 -2.14 4.56
C TYR A 61 -0.47 -3.13 3.58
N ASP A 62 -1.27 -3.95 2.89
CA ASP A 62 -0.78 -4.96 1.94
C ASP A 62 -0.09 -4.26 0.74
N MET A 63 -0.66 -3.18 0.19
CA MET A 63 0.00 -2.34 -0.83
C MET A 63 1.31 -1.72 -0.31
N GLY A 64 1.34 -1.24 0.93
CA GLY A 64 2.54 -0.69 1.55
C GLY A 64 3.65 -1.74 1.67
N CYS A 65 3.30 -2.98 2.02
CA CYS A 65 4.24 -4.09 2.08
C CYS A 65 4.82 -4.46 0.70
N ILE A 66 3.97 -4.52 -0.34
CA ILE A 66 4.41 -4.78 -1.71
C ILE A 66 5.36 -3.67 -2.19
N SER A 67 4.99 -2.42 -1.94
CA SER A 67 5.82 -1.26 -2.30
C SER A 67 7.18 -1.31 -1.60
N PHE A 68 7.19 -1.69 -0.32
CA PHE A 68 8.42 -1.89 0.44
C PHE A 68 9.29 -3.02 -0.15
N GLN A 69 8.69 -4.15 -0.53
CA GLN A 69 9.37 -5.30 -1.13
C GLN A 69 9.97 -4.98 -2.51
N LEU A 70 9.20 -4.33 -3.40
CA LEU A 70 9.68 -3.91 -4.72
C LEU A 70 10.98 -3.10 -4.64
N HIS A 71 11.09 -2.24 -3.62
CA HIS A 71 12.32 -1.47 -3.39
C HIS A 71 13.48 -2.29 -2.85
N GLN A 72 13.22 -3.36 -2.09
CA GLN A 72 14.27 -4.28 -1.65
C GLN A 72 14.85 -5.05 -2.84
N TYR A 73 14.01 -5.60 -3.73
CA TYR A 73 14.47 -6.38 -4.89
C TYR A 73 15.29 -5.55 -5.89
N VAL A 74 14.83 -4.34 -6.22
CA VAL A 74 15.55 -3.44 -7.15
C VAL A 74 16.85 -2.87 -6.52
N GLY A 75 16.93 -2.84 -5.19
CA GLY A 75 18.11 -2.37 -4.44
C GLY A 75 19.33 -3.29 -4.53
N TYR A 76 19.17 -4.56 -4.90
CA TYR A 76 20.30 -5.51 -4.99
C TYR A 76 21.19 -5.27 -6.22
N LEU A 77 20.67 -4.69 -7.31
CA LEU A 77 21.43 -4.57 -8.57
C LEU A 77 22.24 -3.27 -8.72
N ILE A 78 21.95 -2.21 -7.95
CA ILE A 78 22.61 -0.88 -8.10
C ILE A 78 22.97 -0.29 -6.73
N ARG A 79 23.62 -1.07 -5.88
CA ARG A 79 24.00 -0.65 -4.50
C ARG A 79 25.22 0.27 -4.42
N PHE A 80 25.72 0.84 -5.52
CA PHE A 80 26.96 1.63 -5.48
C PHE A 80 26.88 3.11 -5.89
N ILE A 81 25.79 3.64 -6.46
CA ILE A 81 25.87 4.99 -7.09
C ILE A 81 24.81 6.02 -6.65
N HIS A 82 23.76 5.68 -5.89
CA HIS A 82 22.72 6.70 -5.59
C HIS A 82 22.07 6.59 -4.19
N PHE A 83 22.78 7.06 -3.17
CA PHE A 83 22.23 7.29 -1.82
C PHE A 83 21.05 8.28 -1.82
N SER A 84 21.09 9.31 -2.68
CA SER A 84 20.04 10.34 -2.77
C SER A 84 18.73 9.88 -3.44
N HIS A 85 18.76 8.81 -4.25
CA HIS A 85 17.57 8.30 -4.95
C HIS A 85 16.83 7.21 -4.15
N HIS A 86 17.42 6.73 -3.05
CA HIS A 86 16.83 5.70 -2.19
C HIS A 86 15.71 6.25 -1.28
N ARG A 87 15.81 7.53 -0.87
CA ARG A 87 14.79 8.22 -0.06
C ARG A 87 13.47 8.42 -0.80
N ARG A 88 13.52 8.75 -2.10
CA ARG A 88 12.32 8.99 -2.90
C ARG A 88 11.52 7.70 -3.16
N ARG A 89 12.17 6.54 -3.06
CA ARG A 89 11.57 5.23 -3.36
C ARG A 89 10.68 4.75 -2.20
N PHE A 90 11.17 4.73 -0.96
CA PHE A 90 10.34 4.35 0.20
C PHE A 90 9.25 5.38 0.59
N ALA A 91 9.19 6.54 -0.07
CA ALA A 91 8.17 7.55 0.19
C ALA A 91 6.75 7.03 -0.09
N LEU A 92 6.57 6.19 -1.10
CA LEU A 92 5.28 5.60 -1.44
C LEU A 92 4.81 4.62 -0.36
N ALA A 93 5.67 3.70 0.07
CA ALA A 93 5.37 2.77 1.16
C ALA A 93 5.01 3.51 2.47
N ARG A 94 5.76 4.57 2.79
CA ARG A 94 5.46 5.44 3.95
C ARG A 94 4.05 6.03 3.86
N MET A 95 3.71 6.65 2.72
CA MET A 95 2.40 7.28 2.52
C MET A 95 1.26 6.28 2.65
N LEU A 96 1.42 5.07 2.09
CA LEU A 96 0.42 4.00 2.20
C LEU A 96 0.22 3.54 3.65
N PHE A 97 1.31 3.37 4.41
CA PHE A 97 1.22 3.00 5.82
C PHE A 97 0.63 4.12 6.69
N GLU A 98 0.95 5.38 6.39
CA GLU A 98 0.31 6.52 7.07
C GLU A 98 -1.19 6.56 6.81
N ARG A 99 -1.63 6.31 5.56
CA ARG A 99 -3.05 6.23 5.23
C ARG A 99 -3.74 5.07 5.95
N ALA A 100 -3.11 3.89 5.99
CA ALA A 100 -3.60 2.75 6.77
C ALA A 100 -3.73 3.09 8.26
N PHE A 101 -2.78 3.84 8.82
CA PHE A 101 -2.75 4.18 10.24
C PHE A 101 -3.86 5.18 10.62
N CYS A 102 -4.20 6.08 9.69
CA CYS A 102 -5.35 6.97 9.85
C CYS A 102 -6.68 6.21 9.91
N ILE A 103 -6.77 5.04 9.28
CA ILE A 103 -7.98 4.20 9.27
C ILE A 103 -8.03 3.34 10.54
N ASP A 104 -6.97 2.58 10.81
CA ASP A 104 -6.87 1.74 12.00
C ASP A 104 -5.48 1.87 12.64
N SER A 105 -5.45 2.55 13.78
CA SER A 105 -4.24 2.73 14.59
C SER A 105 -3.96 1.56 15.54
N THR A 106 -4.90 0.62 15.68
CA THR A 106 -4.78 -0.54 16.57
C THR A 106 -4.13 -1.75 15.90
N PHE A 107 -4.01 -1.73 14.57
CA PHE A 107 -3.38 -2.79 13.81
C PHE A 107 -1.84 -2.80 13.99
N TRP A 108 -1.38 -3.56 14.97
CA TRP A 108 0.04 -3.61 15.37
C TRP A 108 1.06 -3.94 14.26
N PRO A 109 0.80 -4.86 13.31
CA PRO A 109 1.74 -5.13 12.22
C PRO A 109 2.05 -3.91 11.36
N LEU A 110 1.06 -3.02 11.18
CA LEU A 110 1.24 -1.75 10.47
C LEU A 110 2.16 -0.81 11.23
N VAL A 111 1.95 -0.66 12.54
CA VAL A 111 2.79 0.21 13.40
C VAL A 111 4.26 -0.20 13.28
N TYR A 112 4.53 -1.51 13.33
CA TYR A 112 5.88 -2.05 13.18
C TYR A 112 6.49 -1.73 11.80
N LYS A 113 5.74 -1.94 10.70
CA LYS A 113 6.21 -1.67 9.33
C LYS A 113 6.40 -0.19 9.05
N LEU A 114 5.53 0.67 9.57
CA LEU A 114 5.66 2.12 9.48
C LEU A 114 6.91 2.59 10.20
N ALA A 115 7.14 2.14 11.44
CA ALA A 115 8.34 2.47 12.21
C ALA A 115 9.63 2.03 11.49
N SER A 116 9.62 0.82 10.93
CA SER A 116 10.74 0.30 10.13
C SER A 116 11.03 1.15 8.89
N THR A 117 9.98 1.58 8.19
CA THR A 117 10.09 2.43 6.99
C THR A 117 10.63 3.81 7.33
N LEU A 118 10.16 4.42 8.43
CA LEU A 118 10.64 5.71 8.92
C LEU A 118 12.11 5.65 9.36
N TYR A 119 12.50 4.56 10.03
CA TYR A 119 13.90 4.31 10.41
C TYR A 119 14.82 4.30 9.20
N ILE A 120 14.46 3.55 8.15
CA ILE A 120 15.22 3.44 6.90
C ILE A 120 15.32 4.79 6.18
N LEU A 121 14.26 5.61 6.20
CA LEU A 121 14.23 6.91 5.54
C LEU A 121 15.06 7.99 6.26
N GLN A 122 15.11 7.94 7.60
CA GLN A 122 15.70 9.03 8.39
C GLN A 122 17.18 8.85 8.70
N GLY A 123 17.67 7.63 8.95
CA GLY A 123 18.99 7.47 9.56
C GLY A 123 19.09 8.10 10.98
N LEU A 124 17.94 8.38 11.62
CA LEU A 124 17.69 8.96 12.98
C LEU A 124 18.32 10.35 13.29
N PRO A 125 17.75 11.15 14.23
CA PRO A 125 16.73 10.85 15.24
C PRO A 125 15.40 11.63 15.10
N ALA A 126 14.35 11.05 15.67
CA ALA A 126 13.14 11.71 16.20
C ALA A 126 12.54 12.88 15.39
N ILE A 127 11.66 12.58 14.43
CA ILE A 127 10.54 13.49 14.14
C ILE A 127 9.34 12.94 14.93
N PRO A 128 8.70 13.75 15.79
CA PRO A 128 7.88 13.22 16.86
C PRO A 128 6.61 12.62 16.30
N PHE A 129 6.29 11.40 16.75
CA PHE A 129 4.96 10.78 16.69
C PHE A 129 3.83 11.79 17.04
N ALA A 130 4.14 12.85 17.78
CA ALA A 130 3.24 13.95 18.14
C ALA A 130 2.65 14.72 16.94
N CYS A 131 3.35 14.89 15.82
CA CYS A 131 2.82 15.68 14.69
C CYS A 131 1.82 14.88 13.82
N PHE A 132 1.91 13.55 13.84
CA PHE A 132 0.96 12.67 13.15
C PHE A 132 -0.32 12.46 13.96
N LEU A 133 -0.21 12.33 15.28
CA LEU A 133 -1.37 12.15 16.18
C LEU A 133 -2.26 13.40 16.27
N THR A 134 -1.74 14.60 15.98
CA THR A 134 -2.54 15.84 15.98
C THR A 134 -3.38 16.04 14.73
N ARG A 135 -3.19 15.24 13.67
CA ARG A 135 -3.89 15.42 12.37
C ARG A 135 -4.97 14.37 12.10
N CYS A 136 -5.13 13.39 12.99
CA CYS A 136 -6.17 12.37 12.94
C CYS A 136 -7.28 12.61 13.98
N ARG A 137 -7.59 13.87 14.28
CA ARG A 137 -8.81 14.26 15.02
C ARG A 137 -9.74 15.01 14.09
#